data_AF-A0A448HIU9-F1
#
_entry.id   AF-A0A448HIU9-F1
#
_cell.length_a   1.000
_cell.length_b   1.000
_cell.length_c   1.000
_cell.angle_alpha   90.00
_cell.angle_beta   90.00
_cell.angle_gamma   90.00
#
_symmetry.space_group_name_H-M   'P 1'
#
loop_
_entity.id
_entity.type
_entity.pdbx_description
1 polymer ?
#
loop_
_entity_poly.entity_id
_entity_poly.type
_entity_poly.pdbx_seq_one_letter_code
_entity_poly.pdbx_strand_id
1 'polypeptide(L)'
;MTSIALPVPGPGTTVPQTSPSSPSSPVPSSSRSARCTGRLRKVPAAVLRRPARRAEGPAEPPRAPEAFPEPAEPTQEPEALPVGQEAGRTVATETARDPLVAMARSVACPGTVTTWLNHWSVQHADWRSLERLDVVGVDGTLLQLALAVSGRRLARTSADLVLPTVLSQVLGPGARVALIGGRPGVAQAAAQRLSSTTVVAIDGFEDLAALRADPSCLVDFAPELVVLGLGAGLQDEVAVELHEVLPRAAICTAGGWIDQLAASEQYFPDWVHRMRLGWAWRIAHEPRRLLGRYTVDAVRFLAGFPSIVRRLDSLGGRCTTIGFDLRGR
;
A
#
# COMPACT_ATOMS: atom_id res chain seq x y z
N MET A 1 -50.19 -31.91 49.25
CA MET A 1 -50.35 -32.10 47.80
C MET A 1 -49.11 -32.82 47.29
N THR A 2 -49.24 -34.14 47.37
CA THR A 2 -48.37 -35.28 47.03
C THR A 2 -48.20 -35.36 45.50
N SER A 3 -47.28 -36.07 44.84
CA SER A 3 -46.36 -37.16 45.19
C SER A 3 -45.36 -37.36 44.05
N ILE A 4 -44.18 -37.85 44.43
CA ILE A 4 -43.19 -38.67 43.70
C ILE A 4 -43.84 -39.81 42.87
N ALA A 5 -43.26 -40.19 41.72
CA ALA A 5 -42.91 -41.58 41.33
C ALA A 5 -42.46 -41.78 39.85
N LEU A 6 -41.32 -42.46 39.67
CA LEU A 6 -40.94 -43.34 38.53
C LEU A 6 -41.78 -44.64 38.57
N PRO A 7 -41.98 -45.46 37.49
CA PRO A 7 -40.97 -46.48 37.06
C PRO A 7 -41.01 -47.03 35.60
N VAL A 8 -39.99 -47.87 35.31
CA VAL A 8 -39.61 -48.84 34.21
C VAL A 8 -40.71 -49.92 33.90
N PRO A 9 -40.61 -51.00 33.04
CA PRO A 9 -39.62 -51.48 31.99
C PRO A 9 -40.13 -52.22 30.69
N GLY A 10 -39.22 -52.37 29.68
CA GLY A 10 -38.98 -53.46 28.65
C GLY A 10 -40.09 -54.12 27.79
N PRO A 11 -39.83 -55.11 26.88
CA PRO A 11 -38.57 -55.58 26.23
C PRO A 11 -38.69 -55.91 24.69
N GLY A 12 -37.57 -56.30 24.04
CA GLY A 12 -37.48 -57.09 22.78
C GLY A 12 -37.51 -56.28 21.47
N THR A 13 -36.76 -56.57 20.40
CA THR A 13 -36.17 -57.84 19.95
C THR A 13 -35.12 -57.56 18.85
N THR A 14 -34.01 -58.30 18.90
CA THR A 14 -33.13 -58.78 17.80
C THR A 14 -32.38 -57.82 16.85
N VAL A 15 -31.05 -57.89 17.00
CA VAL A 15 -30.01 -57.82 15.95
C VAL A 15 -30.12 -59.07 15.04
N PRO A 16 -29.65 -59.07 13.79
CA PRO A 16 -28.28 -59.56 13.56
C PRO A 16 -27.44 -58.71 12.60
N GLN A 17 -26.15 -58.68 12.93
CA GLN A 17 -25.03 -58.24 12.11
C GLN A 17 -24.90 -59.07 10.84
N THR A 18 -24.38 -58.47 9.77
CA THR A 18 -23.34 -59.08 8.92
C THR A 18 -22.58 -57.99 8.16
N SER A 19 -21.31 -57.81 8.49
CA SER A 19 -20.25 -57.43 7.53
C SER A 19 -19.56 -58.74 7.10
N PRO A 20 -18.55 -58.80 6.19
CA PRO A 20 -17.97 -57.79 5.31
C PRO A 20 -17.82 -58.29 3.85
N SER A 21 -17.57 -57.40 2.89
CA SER A 21 -16.87 -57.77 1.65
C SER A 21 -16.46 -56.53 0.85
N SER A 22 -15.16 -56.23 0.85
CA SER A 22 -14.50 -55.58 -0.28
C SER A 22 -14.58 -56.51 -1.50
N PRO A 23 -14.57 -55.97 -2.74
CA PRO A 23 -13.28 -55.94 -3.42
C PRO A 23 -13.09 -54.78 -4.40
N SER A 24 -11.82 -54.63 -4.82
CA SER A 24 -11.38 -54.14 -6.14
C SER A 24 -11.33 -52.63 -6.38
N SER A 25 -10.09 -52.15 -6.44
CA SER A 25 -9.67 -50.97 -7.20
C SER A 25 -10.13 -51.03 -8.66
N PRO A 26 -10.22 -49.87 -9.32
CA PRO A 26 -9.38 -49.69 -10.49
C PRO A 26 -8.58 -48.38 -10.42
N VAL A 27 -7.31 -48.51 -10.76
CA VAL A 27 -6.45 -47.43 -11.22
C VAL A 27 -7.03 -46.86 -12.52
N PRO A 28 -6.90 -45.55 -12.77
CA PRO A 28 -6.45 -45.12 -14.08
C PRO A 28 -5.19 -44.27 -13.98
N SER A 29 -4.14 -44.80 -14.59
CA SER A 29 -3.04 -44.05 -15.16
C SER A 29 -3.54 -43.22 -16.33
N SER A 30 -3.25 -41.92 -16.35
CA SER A 30 -2.68 -41.19 -17.50
C SER A 30 -2.94 -39.69 -17.37
N SER A 31 -1.85 -38.96 -17.16
CA SER A 31 -1.52 -37.69 -17.82
C SER A 31 -2.67 -36.94 -18.50
N ARG A 32 -3.25 -35.96 -17.82
CA ARG A 32 -3.68 -34.72 -18.45
C ARG A 32 -3.25 -33.54 -17.59
N SER A 33 -2.09 -33.01 -17.95
CA SER A 33 -1.73 -31.61 -17.75
C SER A 33 -2.92 -30.74 -18.16
N ALA A 34 -3.74 -30.30 -17.20
CA ALA A 34 -4.67 -29.20 -17.38
C ALA A 34 -3.82 -27.94 -17.48
N ARG A 35 -3.32 -27.72 -18.69
CA ARG A 35 -2.60 -26.54 -19.11
C ARG A 35 -3.61 -25.41 -19.03
N CYS A 36 -3.58 -24.64 -17.96
CA CYS A 36 -4.39 -23.44 -17.81
C CYS A 36 -3.85 -22.41 -18.80
N THR A 37 -4.27 -22.50 -20.06
CA THR A 37 -3.98 -21.52 -21.11
C THR A 37 -4.89 -20.31 -20.91
N GLY A 38 -4.69 -19.60 -19.79
CA GLY A 38 -5.05 -18.20 -19.65
C GLY A 38 -4.08 -17.40 -20.53
N ARG A 39 -4.58 -16.97 -21.68
CA ARG A 39 -3.82 -16.25 -22.70
C ARG A 39 -3.35 -14.90 -22.13
N LEU A 40 -2.18 -14.89 -21.50
CA LEU A 40 -1.38 -13.69 -21.28
C LEU A 40 -1.25 -12.99 -22.64
N ARG A 41 -1.90 -11.82 -22.79
CA ARG A 41 -1.68 -10.96 -23.95
C ARG A 41 -0.24 -10.43 -23.85
N LYS A 42 0.69 -11.16 -24.46
CA LYS A 42 1.94 -10.56 -24.95
C LYS A 42 1.54 -9.48 -25.96
N VAL A 43 1.78 -8.22 -25.64
CA VAL A 43 1.68 -7.12 -26.59
C VAL A 43 2.84 -7.28 -27.59
N PRO A 44 2.59 -7.44 -28.91
CA PRO A 44 3.66 -7.51 -29.87
C PRO A 44 4.28 -6.13 -30.07
N ALA A 45 5.60 -6.05 -29.89
CA ALA A 45 6.42 -4.93 -30.33
C ALA A 45 6.51 -4.97 -31.87
N ALA A 46 5.67 -4.18 -32.56
CA ALA A 46 5.92 -3.56 -33.87
C ALA A 46 4.63 -3.08 -34.54
N VAL A 47 4.31 -1.78 -34.42
CA VAL A 47 3.83 -0.97 -35.55
C VAL A 47 4.44 0.44 -35.39
N LEU A 48 5.75 0.52 -35.64
CA LEU A 48 6.42 1.76 -36.04
C LEU A 48 6.09 1.98 -37.52
N ARG A 49 5.09 2.81 -37.82
CA ARG A 49 4.97 3.50 -39.12
C ARG A 49 4.50 4.92 -38.89
N ARG A 50 5.44 5.86 -38.99
CA ARG A 50 5.19 7.30 -39.12
C ARG A 50 4.38 7.55 -40.40
N PRO A 51 3.33 8.40 -40.39
CA PRO A 51 2.77 8.90 -41.63
C PRO A 51 3.74 9.90 -42.28
N ALA A 52 3.88 9.80 -43.60
CA ALA A 52 4.68 10.70 -44.42
C ALA A 52 4.16 12.15 -44.30
N ARG A 53 5.04 13.09 -43.99
CA ARG A 53 4.75 14.53 -44.08
C ARG A 53 4.63 14.92 -45.54
N ARG A 54 3.50 15.54 -45.87
CA ARG A 54 3.30 16.33 -47.10
C ARG A 54 4.22 17.56 -47.01
N ALA A 55 4.95 17.86 -48.08
CA ALA A 55 5.75 19.05 -48.20
C ALA A 55 4.83 20.27 -48.40
N GLU A 56 4.86 21.22 -47.48
CA GLU A 56 4.40 22.59 -47.68
C GLU A 56 5.61 23.51 -47.48
N GLY A 57 5.75 24.48 -48.40
CA GLY A 57 6.92 25.36 -48.57
C GLY A 57 7.15 26.35 -47.42
N PRO A 58 8.21 27.17 -47.52
CA PRO A 58 8.73 27.91 -46.38
C PRO A 58 7.79 29.05 -45.97
N ALA A 59 7.36 29.03 -44.71
CA ALA A 59 6.68 30.13 -44.06
C ALA A 59 7.72 31.12 -43.49
N GLU A 60 7.48 32.40 -43.73
CA GLU A 60 8.28 33.56 -43.34
C GLU A 60 8.43 33.66 -41.79
N PRO A 61 9.62 34.00 -41.25
CA PRO A 61 9.84 34.02 -39.82
C PRO A 61 9.18 35.24 -39.15
N PRO A 62 8.47 35.08 -38.01
CA PRO A 62 7.97 36.21 -37.24
C PRO A 62 9.10 36.97 -36.52
N ARG A 63 8.96 38.29 -36.45
CA ARG A 63 9.90 39.26 -35.84
C ARG A 63 10.17 38.94 -34.36
N ALA A 64 11.45 39.09 -33.97
CA ALA A 64 11.93 38.92 -32.61
C ALA A 64 11.38 40.01 -31.66
N PRO A 65 11.05 39.68 -30.40
CA PRO A 65 10.77 40.66 -29.37
C PRO A 65 12.06 41.32 -28.86
N GLU A 66 11.94 42.59 -28.46
CA GLU A 66 13.00 43.50 -28.02
C GLU A 66 13.79 42.99 -26.81
N ALA A 67 15.10 43.25 -26.83
CA ALA A 67 16.08 42.82 -25.83
C ALA A 67 15.94 43.57 -24.49
N PHE A 68 15.91 42.81 -23.40
CA PHE A 68 16.21 43.33 -22.06
C PHE A 68 17.74 43.36 -21.84
N PRO A 69 18.27 44.31 -21.05
CA PRO A 69 19.71 44.57 -20.98
C PRO A 69 20.48 43.48 -20.23
N GLU A 70 21.69 43.21 -20.71
CA GLU A 70 22.66 42.26 -20.12
C GLU A 70 23.08 42.66 -18.69
N PRO A 71 23.36 41.68 -17.81
CA PRO A 71 24.05 41.93 -16.55
C PRO A 71 25.57 42.05 -16.76
N ALA A 72 26.18 43.02 -16.08
CA ALA A 72 27.62 43.29 -16.10
C ALA A 72 28.44 42.21 -15.36
N GLU A 73 29.63 41.94 -15.89
CA GLU A 73 30.69 41.08 -15.33
C GLU A 73 31.46 41.74 -14.15
N PRO A 74 32.27 40.98 -13.37
CA PRO A 74 32.38 41.12 -11.91
C PRO A 74 33.52 42.01 -11.43
N THR A 75 33.32 42.66 -10.27
CA THR A 75 34.36 43.37 -9.52
C THR A 75 35.00 42.44 -8.48
N GLN A 76 36.33 42.53 -8.41
CA GLN A 76 37.27 41.76 -7.59
C GLN A 76 37.04 41.82 -6.07
N GLU A 77 37.52 40.78 -5.39
CA GLU A 77 37.53 40.49 -3.95
C GLU A 77 38.16 41.58 -3.06
N PRO A 78 38.01 41.46 -1.72
CA PRO A 78 39.21 41.06 -0.99
C PRO A 78 39.01 39.89 -0.02
N GLU A 79 39.91 38.92 -0.17
CA GLU A 79 40.80 38.34 0.86
C GLU A 79 40.20 37.68 2.13
N ALA A 80 40.17 36.35 2.01
CA ALA A 80 40.18 35.24 2.98
C ALA A 80 40.37 35.45 4.50
N LEU A 81 39.64 34.63 5.27
CA LEU A 81 40.16 33.92 6.46
C LEU A 81 39.65 32.45 6.47
N PRO A 82 40.46 31.46 6.88
CA PRO A 82 40.25 30.06 6.51
C PRO A 82 39.49 29.28 7.58
N VAL A 83 38.46 28.52 7.21
CA VAL A 83 37.91 27.47 8.09
C VAL A 83 37.52 26.23 7.29
N GLY A 84 38.33 25.19 7.45
CA GLY A 84 37.85 23.87 7.87
C GLY A 84 36.99 23.07 6.90
N GLN A 85 37.62 22.03 6.34
CA GLN A 85 36.97 20.85 5.78
C GLN A 85 35.94 20.23 6.75
N GLU A 86 34.64 20.56 6.64
CA GLU A 86 33.57 19.79 7.32
C GLU A 86 32.29 19.58 6.47
N ALA A 87 32.32 19.82 5.15
CA ALA A 87 31.12 19.70 4.32
C ALA A 87 30.72 18.24 3.92
N GLY A 88 31.54 17.24 4.25
CA GLY A 88 31.34 15.86 3.79
C GLY A 88 30.61 14.92 4.75
N ARG A 89 30.44 15.28 6.03
CA ARG A 89 29.86 14.40 7.07
C ARG A 89 28.44 14.75 7.48
N THR A 90 28.01 16.00 7.31
CA THR A 90 26.72 16.47 7.84
C THR A 90 25.52 16.03 7.00
N VAL A 91 25.68 15.95 5.67
CA VAL A 91 24.59 15.56 4.76
C VAL A 91 24.19 14.09 4.93
N ALA A 92 25.15 13.19 5.17
CA ALA A 92 24.87 11.77 5.39
C ALA A 92 24.15 11.49 6.73
N THR A 93 24.32 12.36 7.73
CA THR A 93 23.66 12.23 9.04
C THR A 93 22.26 12.82 9.10
N GLU A 94 21.90 13.74 8.21
CA GLU A 94 20.59 14.40 8.21
C GLU A 94 19.52 13.57 7.49
N THR A 95 19.89 12.88 6.40
CA THR A 95 19.02 11.91 5.70
C THR A 95 18.69 10.69 6.56
N ALA A 96 19.50 10.38 7.57
CA ALA A 96 19.21 9.35 8.57
C ALA A 96 18.14 9.78 9.60
N ARG A 97 17.79 11.07 9.67
CA ARG A 97 16.77 11.63 10.59
C ARG A 97 15.43 11.94 9.93
N ASP A 98 15.30 11.82 8.61
CA ASP A 98 14.01 12.04 7.95
C ASP A 98 13.04 10.89 8.28
N PRO A 99 11.92 11.14 8.98
CA PRO A 99 10.95 10.10 9.29
C PRO A 99 10.36 9.44 8.04
N LEU A 100 10.34 10.10 6.89
CA LEU A 100 9.85 9.50 5.64
C LEU A 100 10.83 8.45 5.11
N VAL A 101 12.12 8.75 5.08
CA VAL A 101 13.16 7.79 4.68
C VAL A 101 13.25 6.64 5.68
N ALA A 102 13.14 6.93 6.98
CA ALA A 102 13.10 5.90 8.02
C ALA A 102 11.89 4.97 7.87
N MET A 103 10.69 5.53 7.59
CA MET A 103 9.52 4.70 7.30
C MET A 103 9.70 3.92 6.00
N ALA A 104 10.23 4.53 4.93
CA ALA A 104 10.45 3.85 3.65
C ALA A 104 11.37 2.62 3.80
N ARG A 105 12.46 2.75 4.57
CA ARG A 105 13.34 1.63 4.89
C ARG A 105 12.64 0.56 5.73
N SER A 106 11.80 0.97 6.68
CA SER A 106 11.02 0.01 7.47
C SER A 106 10.00 -0.73 6.62
N VAL A 107 9.30 -0.05 5.70
CA VAL A 107 8.33 -0.64 4.78
C VAL A 107 9.01 -1.64 3.85
N ALA A 108 10.16 -1.30 3.28
CA ALA A 108 10.87 -2.17 2.35
C ALA A 108 11.64 -3.32 3.02
N CYS A 109 11.64 -3.39 4.35
CA CYS A 109 12.32 -4.46 5.07
C CYS A 109 11.64 -5.80 4.77
N PRO A 110 12.38 -6.82 4.28
CA PRO A 110 11.80 -8.11 3.90
C PRO A 110 10.96 -8.72 5.03
N GLY A 111 9.78 -9.23 4.67
CA GLY A 111 8.83 -9.83 5.60
C GLY A 111 8.12 -8.84 6.53
N THR A 112 8.28 -7.52 6.34
CA THR A 112 7.57 -6.53 7.15
C THR A 112 6.20 -6.24 6.58
N VAL A 113 5.17 -6.27 7.44
CA VAL A 113 3.80 -5.87 7.11
C VAL A 113 3.48 -4.52 7.73
N THR A 114 3.22 -3.52 6.90
CA THR A 114 2.97 -2.13 7.30
C THR A 114 1.57 -1.66 6.90
N THR A 115 0.86 -1.02 7.83
CA THR A 115 -0.40 -0.31 7.52
C THR A 115 -0.33 1.15 7.95
N TRP A 116 -1.25 1.97 7.45
CA TRP A 116 -1.42 3.35 7.87
C TRP A 116 -2.84 3.62 8.30
N LEU A 117 -2.97 4.24 9.46
CA LEU A 117 -4.25 4.65 10.00
C LEU A 117 -4.43 6.16 9.90
N ASN A 118 -5.63 6.60 9.56
CA ASN A 118 -6.11 7.97 9.70
C ASN A 118 -7.38 7.98 10.56
N HIS A 119 -7.96 9.16 10.79
CA HIS A 119 -9.14 9.31 11.64
C HIS A 119 -10.34 8.48 11.16
N TRP A 120 -10.45 8.20 9.86
CA TRP A 120 -11.52 7.37 9.30
C TRP A 120 -11.16 5.88 9.35
N SER A 121 -9.97 5.48 8.89
CA SER A 121 -9.60 4.07 8.83
C SER A 121 -9.44 3.43 10.20
N VAL A 122 -8.97 4.16 11.22
CA VAL A 122 -8.88 3.61 12.59
C VAL A 122 -10.24 3.21 13.17
N GLN A 123 -11.33 3.86 12.74
CA GLN A 123 -12.69 3.52 13.15
C GLN A 123 -13.25 2.27 12.43
N HIS A 124 -12.65 1.90 11.30
CA HIS A 124 -13.09 0.80 10.43
C HIS A 124 -12.03 -0.30 10.28
N ALA A 125 -10.93 -0.22 11.03
CA ALA A 125 -9.84 -1.16 10.95
C ALA A 125 -10.27 -2.52 11.52
N ASP A 126 -9.78 -3.59 10.92
CA ASP A 126 -9.84 -4.91 11.54
C ASP A 126 -8.73 -5.03 12.58
N TRP A 127 -9.10 -4.81 13.85
CA TRP A 127 -8.16 -4.83 14.97
C TRP A 127 -7.49 -6.19 15.16
N ARG A 128 -8.13 -7.30 14.76
CA ARG A 128 -7.51 -8.63 14.83
C ARG A 128 -6.36 -8.75 13.85
N SER A 129 -6.52 -8.23 12.63
CA SER A 129 -5.43 -8.16 11.66
C SER A 129 -4.35 -7.18 12.11
N LEU A 130 -4.71 -6.02 12.69
CA LEU A 130 -3.71 -5.05 13.22
C LEU A 130 -2.79 -5.67 14.28
N GLU A 131 -3.30 -6.55 15.13
CA GLU A 131 -2.53 -7.30 16.12
C GLU A 131 -1.53 -8.29 15.51
N ARG A 132 -1.54 -8.48 14.18
CA ARG A 132 -0.62 -9.35 13.44
C ARG A 132 0.35 -8.59 12.53
N LEU A 133 0.23 -7.27 12.43
CA LEU A 133 1.11 -6.43 11.62
C LEU A 133 2.36 -6.01 12.38
N ASP A 134 3.39 -5.57 11.67
CA ASP A 134 4.68 -5.17 12.23
C ASP A 134 4.77 -3.67 12.50
N VAL A 135 4.21 -2.84 11.61
CA VAL A 135 4.32 -1.39 11.70
C VAL A 135 2.99 -0.73 11.39
N VAL A 136 2.55 0.17 12.28
CA VAL A 136 1.36 0.99 12.09
C VAL A 136 1.79 2.46 12.00
N GLY A 137 1.81 2.98 10.78
CA GLY A 137 2.08 4.38 10.50
C GLY A 137 0.86 5.28 10.69
N VAL A 138 1.11 6.59 10.76
CA VAL A 138 0.06 7.62 10.87
C VAL A 138 -0.12 8.32 9.54
N ASP A 139 -1.32 8.18 8.99
CA ASP A 139 -1.87 8.96 7.89
C ASP A 139 -2.82 10.04 8.43
N GLY A 140 -2.89 11.15 7.71
CA GLY A 140 -3.79 12.25 8.03
C GLY A 140 -3.32 13.14 9.19
N THR A 141 -3.61 14.42 9.05
CA THR A 141 -3.24 15.43 10.07
C THR A 141 -4.08 15.29 11.33
N LEU A 142 -5.36 14.89 11.23
CA LEU A 142 -6.26 14.83 12.39
C LEU A 142 -5.83 13.77 13.41
N LEU A 143 -5.53 12.54 12.96
CA LEU A 143 -5.04 11.49 13.85
C LEU A 143 -3.68 11.87 14.46
N GLN A 144 -2.77 12.43 13.64
CA GLN A 144 -1.47 12.90 14.10
C GLN A 144 -1.59 13.92 15.24
N LEU A 145 -2.43 14.95 15.07
CA LEU A 145 -2.62 15.99 16.08
C LEU A 145 -3.27 15.42 17.34
N ALA A 146 -4.28 14.56 17.20
CA ALA A 146 -4.94 13.93 18.34
C ALA A 146 -3.94 13.09 19.17
N LEU A 147 -3.10 12.29 18.51
CA LEU A 147 -2.04 11.52 19.16
C LEU A 147 -0.99 12.42 19.82
N ALA A 148 -0.64 13.56 19.21
CA ALA A 148 0.28 14.52 19.81
C ALA A 148 -0.28 15.11 21.11
N VAL A 149 -1.58 15.39 21.18
CA VAL A 149 -2.28 15.87 22.39
C VAL A 149 -2.28 14.81 23.50
N SER A 150 -2.30 13.52 23.15
CA SER A 150 -2.17 12.42 24.13
C SER A 150 -0.71 12.05 24.45
N GLY A 151 0.26 12.87 24.06
CA GLY A 151 1.69 12.68 24.39
C GLY A 151 2.49 11.85 23.37
N ARG A 152 1.88 11.40 22.27
CA ARG A 152 2.52 10.60 21.22
C ARG A 152 2.90 11.49 20.03
N ARG A 153 4.13 12.00 20.03
CA ARG A 153 4.65 12.84 18.94
C ARG A 153 5.17 11.99 17.79
N LEU A 154 4.27 11.75 16.83
CA LEU A 154 4.52 10.96 15.62
C LEU A 154 4.64 11.88 14.40
N ALA A 155 5.54 11.54 13.49
CA ALA A 155 5.54 12.14 12.16
C ALA A 155 4.42 11.51 11.34
N ARG A 156 3.75 12.33 10.52
CA ARG A 156 2.87 11.80 9.47
C ARG A 156 3.74 11.07 8.44
N THR A 157 3.41 9.85 8.09
CA THR A 157 4.23 9.01 7.20
C THR A 157 3.36 8.35 6.15
N SER A 158 2.29 9.02 5.72
CA SER A 158 1.26 8.48 4.82
C SER A 158 1.84 7.83 3.57
N ALA A 159 1.13 6.82 3.05
CA ALA A 159 1.60 6.01 1.93
C ALA A 159 1.98 6.84 0.69
N ASP A 160 1.26 7.93 0.41
CA ASP A 160 1.56 8.88 -0.67
C ASP A 160 2.91 9.60 -0.51
N LEU A 161 3.38 9.78 0.72
CA LEU A 161 4.68 10.40 1.01
C LEU A 161 5.82 9.37 1.03
N VAL A 162 5.52 8.14 1.47
CA VAL A 162 6.53 7.10 1.70
C VAL A 162 6.78 6.25 0.46
N LEU A 163 5.74 5.83 -0.26
CA LEU A 163 5.88 4.91 -1.40
C LEU A 163 6.74 5.46 -2.54
N PRO A 164 6.69 6.76 -2.91
CA PRO A 164 7.64 7.30 -3.88
C PRO A 164 9.10 7.10 -3.46
N THR A 165 9.41 7.29 -2.17
CA THR A 165 10.75 7.07 -1.61
C THR A 165 11.12 5.60 -1.61
N VAL A 166 10.18 4.70 -1.26
CA VAL A 166 10.38 3.25 -1.31
C VAL A 166 10.77 2.81 -2.72
N LEU A 167 9.99 3.22 -3.72
CA LEU A 167 10.16 2.78 -5.11
C LEU A 167 11.40 3.38 -5.80
N SER A 168 11.77 4.62 -5.47
CA SER A 168 12.86 5.33 -6.15
C SER A 168 14.22 5.29 -5.45
N GLN A 169 14.25 5.11 -4.12
CA GLN A 169 15.48 5.22 -3.34
C GLN A 169 15.82 3.97 -2.53
N VAL A 170 14.83 3.15 -2.16
CA VAL A 170 15.05 2.00 -1.27
C VAL A 170 15.07 0.69 -2.04
N LEU A 171 14.10 0.49 -2.94
CA LEU A 171 14.09 -0.64 -3.85
C LEU A 171 15.08 -0.41 -5.00
N GLY A 172 15.74 -1.48 -5.43
CA GLY A 172 16.67 -1.44 -6.55
C GLY A 172 15.96 -1.33 -7.91
N PRO A 173 16.68 -0.93 -8.97
CA PRO A 173 16.16 -0.99 -10.34
C PRO A 173 15.70 -2.40 -10.69
N GLY A 174 14.54 -2.51 -11.36
CA GLY A 174 13.97 -3.79 -11.77
C GLY A 174 13.24 -4.54 -10.66
N ALA A 175 13.08 -3.94 -9.47
CA ALA A 175 12.39 -4.56 -8.34
C ALA A 175 11.02 -5.13 -8.74
N ARG A 176 10.65 -6.25 -8.12
CA ARG A 176 9.37 -6.92 -8.40
C ARG A 176 8.31 -6.42 -7.43
N VAL A 177 7.28 -5.75 -7.95
CA VAL A 177 6.21 -5.15 -7.15
C VAL A 177 4.85 -5.71 -7.56
N ALA A 178 4.03 -6.06 -6.59
CA ALA A 178 2.62 -6.38 -6.80
C ALA A 178 1.75 -5.18 -6.40
N LEU A 179 0.92 -4.70 -7.32
CA LEU A 179 -0.12 -3.70 -7.04
C LEU A 179 -1.46 -4.41 -7.00
N ILE A 180 -2.13 -4.41 -5.84
CA ILE A 180 -3.38 -5.14 -5.63
C ILE A 180 -4.44 -4.16 -5.14
N GLY A 181 -5.45 -3.89 -5.96
CA GLY A 181 -6.59 -3.06 -5.60
C GLY A 181 -7.06 -2.11 -6.67
N GLY A 182 -7.94 -1.19 -6.28
CA GLY A 182 -8.69 -0.36 -7.22
C GLY A 182 -9.70 -1.16 -8.06
N ARG A 183 -10.41 -0.46 -8.93
CA ARG A 183 -11.35 -1.06 -9.90
C ARG A 183 -10.60 -1.78 -11.03
N PRO A 184 -11.27 -2.67 -11.79
CA PRO A 184 -10.67 -3.29 -12.97
C PRO A 184 -9.99 -2.25 -13.87
N GLY A 185 -8.72 -2.48 -14.22
CA GLY A 185 -7.90 -1.58 -15.03
C GLY A 185 -7.09 -0.52 -14.25
N VAL A 186 -7.43 -0.23 -12.99
CA VAL A 186 -6.74 0.81 -12.19
C VAL A 186 -5.32 0.38 -11.82
N ALA A 187 -5.15 -0.83 -11.27
CA ALA A 187 -3.83 -1.35 -10.94
C ALA A 187 -2.92 -1.46 -12.18
N GLN A 188 -3.48 -1.83 -13.33
CA GLN A 188 -2.76 -1.93 -14.60
C GLN A 188 -2.31 -0.55 -15.11
N ALA A 189 -3.16 0.47 -14.99
CA ALA A 189 -2.80 1.85 -15.33
C ALA A 189 -1.75 2.44 -14.38
N ALA A 190 -1.78 2.08 -13.10
CA ALA A 190 -0.73 2.43 -12.14
C ALA A 190 0.60 1.74 -12.47
N ALA A 191 0.56 0.45 -12.83
CA ALA A 191 1.73 -0.33 -13.22
C ALA A 191 2.49 0.28 -14.41
N GLN A 192 1.78 0.81 -15.41
CA GLN A 192 2.38 1.45 -16.58
C GLN A 192 3.25 2.67 -16.26
N ARG A 193 3.07 3.28 -15.09
CA ARG A 193 3.84 4.44 -14.63
C ARG A 193 5.09 4.07 -13.83
N LEU A 194 5.22 2.82 -13.42
CA LEU A 194 6.39 2.31 -12.71
C LEU A 194 7.38 1.66 -13.70
N SER A 195 7.92 2.47 -14.61
CA SER A 195 8.73 1.99 -15.74
C SER A 195 10.05 1.30 -15.34
N SER A 196 10.60 1.63 -14.17
CA SER A 196 11.82 1.03 -13.62
C SER A 196 11.57 -0.22 -12.76
N THR A 197 10.34 -0.72 -12.73
CA THR A 197 9.88 -1.77 -11.82
C THR A 197 9.19 -2.86 -12.62
N THR A 198 9.42 -4.12 -12.26
CA THR A 198 8.64 -5.23 -12.81
C THR A 198 7.35 -5.33 -12.00
N VAL A 199 6.19 -5.07 -12.61
CA VAL A 199 4.92 -4.99 -11.87
C VAL A 199 3.94 -6.08 -12.28
N VAL A 200 3.35 -6.76 -11.30
CA VAL A 200 2.10 -7.51 -11.46
C VAL A 200 0.95 -6.68 -10.89
N ALA A 201 -0.15 -6.59 -11.64
CA ALA A 201 -1.30 -5.76 -11.30
C ALA A 201 -2.54 -6.65 -11.18
N ILE A 202 -3.21 -6.56 -10.03
CA ILE A 202 -4.38 -7.35 -9.64
C ILE A 202 -5.45 -6.37 -9.18
N ASP A 203 -6.66 -6.43 -9.75
CA ASP A 203 -7.73 -5.56 -9.27
C ASP A 203 -8.30 -6.02 -7.92
N GLY A 204 -9.01 -5.12 -7.23
CA GLY A 204 -9.57 -5.40 -5.90
C GLY A 204 -10.88 -6.19 -5.89
N PHE A 205 -11.28 -6.79 -7.01
CA PHE A 205 -12.57 -7.45 -7.21
C PHE A 205 -12.39 -8.92 -7.62
N GLU A 206 -12.61 -9.24 -8.90
CA GLU A 206 -12.58 -10.63 -9.38
C GLU A 206 -11.17 -11.21 -9.32
N ASP A 207 -10.16 -10.42 -9.70
CA ASP A 207 -8.76 -10.86 -9.68
C ASP A 207 -8.27 -11.08 -8.24
N LEU A 208 -8.70 -10.27 -7.28
CA LEU A 208 -8.42 -10.48 -5.85
C LEU A 208 -9.06 -11.79 -5.35
N ALA A 209 -10.30 -12.08 -5.74
CA ALA A 209 -10.97 -13.32 -5.36
C ALA A 209 -10.24 -14.55 -5.92
N ALA A 210 -9.81 -14.49 -7.18
CA ALA A 210 -9.00 -15.53 -7.79
C ALA A 210 -7.64 -15.70 -7.09
N LEU A 211 -6.97 -14.59 -6.74
CA LEU A 211 -5.72 -14.60 -6.01
C LEU A 211 -5.85 -15.25 -4.63
N ARG A 212 -6.92 -14.94 -3.89
CA ARG A 212 -7.17 -15.54 -2.57
C ARG A 212 -7.47 -17.04 -2.66
N ALA A 213 -8.07 -17.48 -3.75
CA ALA A 213 -8.30 -18.91 -4.00
C ALA A 213 -7.01 -19.65 -4.41
N ASP A 214 -6.13 -19.01 -5.17
CA ASP A 214 -4.85 -19.55 -5.61
C ASP A 214 -3.77 -18.46 -5.72
N PRO A 215 -2.88 -18.33 -4.71
CA PRO A 215 -1.82 -17.32 -4.71
C PRO A 215 -0.59 -17.72 -5.54
N SER A 216 -0.61 -18.86 -6.26
CA SER A 216 0.54 -19.38 -7.01
C SER A 216 1.16 -18.35 -7.95
N CYS A 217 0.33 -17.51 -8.60
CA CYS A 217 0.82 -16.47 -9.49
C CYS A 217 1.72 -15.44 -8.78
N LEU A 218 1.42 -15.08 -7.53
CA LEU A 218 2.27 -14.18 -6.75
C LEU A 218 3.47 -14.92 -6.15
N VAL A 219 3.31 -16.18 -5.76
CA VAL A 219 4.44 -17.01 -5.27
C VAL A 219 5.49 -17.16 -6.36
N ASP A 220 5.09 -17.49 -7.58
CA ASP A 220 5.97 -17.63 -8.75
C ASP A 220 6.59 -16.29 -9.14
N PHE A 221 5.81 -15.20 -9.04
CA PHE A 221 6.32 -13.85 -9.29
C PHE A 221 7.35 -13.42 -8.23
N ALA A 222 7.22 -13.88 -6.99
CA ALA A 222 8.06 -13.58 -5.84
C ALA A 222 8.33 -12.07 -5.65
N PRO A 223 7.30 -11.26 -5.37
CA PRO A 223 7.45 -9.82 -5.21
C PRO A 223 8.36 -9.48 -4.03
N GLU A 224 9.14 -8.42 -4.19
CA GLU A 224 9.86 -7.78 -3.08
C GLU A 224 8.93 -6.89 -2.26
N LEU A 225 7.97 -6.25 -2.92
CA LEU A 225 6.96 -5.39 -2.30
C LEU A 225 5.57 -5.69 -2.84
N VAL A 226 4.60 -5.82 -1.94
CA VAL A 226 3.17 -5.87 -2.24
C VAL A 226 2.51 -4.59 -1.72
N VAL A 227 1.79 -3.88 -2.58
CA VAL A 227 1.04 -2.66 -2.24
C VAL A 227 -0.46 -2.92 -2.35
N LEU A 228 -1.18 -2.80 -1.25
CA LEU A 228 -2.62 -3.11 -1.14
C LEU A 228 -3.48 -1.84 -1.10
N GLY A 229 -4.29 -1.62 -2.13
CA GLY A 229 -5.24 -0.51 -2.24
C GLY A 229 -6.71 -0.96 -2.17
N LEU A 230 -7.07 -1.67 -1.10
CA LEU A 230 -8.39 -2.33 -0.96
C LEU A 230 -9.37 -1.58 -0.05
N GLY A 231 -8.89 -0.57 0.71
CA GLY A 231 -9.69 0.14 1.69
C GLY A 231 -9.57 -0.46 3.10
N ALA A 232 -9.96 0.33 4.10
CA ALA A 232 -9.77 -0.02 5.51
C ALA A 232 -10.49 -1.33 5.89
N GLY A 233 -9.86 -2.13 6.75
CA GLY A 233 -10.35 -3.45 7.13
C GLY A 233 -9.88 -4.52 6.15
N LEU A 234 -10.42 -4.53 4.92
CA LEU A 234 -10.10 -5.56 3.93
C LEU A 234 -8.61 -5.60 3.57
N GLN A 235 -7.96 -4.43 3.44
CA GLN A 235 -6.53 -4.38 3.14
C GLN A 235 -5.65 -4.98 4.26
N ASP A 236 -6.09 -4.88 5.52
CA ASP A 236 -5.33 -5.39 6.66
C ASP A 236 -5.50 -6.92 6.77
N GLU A 237 -6.72 -7.43 6.54
CA GLU A 237 -7.01 -8.87 6.42
C GLU A 237 -6.18 -9.51 5.30
N VAL A 238 -6.24 -8.96 4.09
CA VAL A 238 -5.50 -9.48 2.94
C VAL A 238 -3.98 -9.33 3.14
N ALA A 239 -3.51 -8.30 3.85
CA ALA A 239 -2.09 -8.18 4.18
C ALA A 239 -1.59 -9.36 5.01
N VAL A 240 -2.38 -9.76 6.01
CA VAL A 240 -2.07 -10.89 6.89
C VAL A 240 -2.10 -12.20 6.11
N GLU A 241 -3.11 -12.43 5.29
CA GLU A 241 -3.22 -13.63 4.45
C GLU A 241 -2.04 -13.75 3.48
N LEU A 242 -1.68 -12.66 2.80
CA LEU A 242 -0.57 -12.65 1.87
C LEU A 242 0.78 -12.81 2.58
N HIS A 243 0.92 -12.33 3.81
CA HIS A 243 2.15 -12.51 4.58
C HIS A 243 2.40 -13.99 4.91
N GLU A 244 1.35 -14.77 5.18
CA GLU A 244 1.47 -16.22 5.44
C GLU A 244 2.03 -16.98 4.22
N VAL A 245 1.65 -16.58 3.01
CA VAL A 245 2.10 -17.23 1.76
C VAL A 245 3.36 -16.60 1.17
N LEU A 246 3.66 -15.34 1.50
CA LEU A 246 4.84 -14.58 1.03
C LEU A 246 5.64 -14.03 2.23
N PRO A 247 6.19 -14.88 3.11
CA PRO A 247 6.80 -14.45 4.37
C PRO A 247 8.07 -13.58 4.20
N ARG A 248 8.63 -13.52 2.98
CA ARG A 248 9.81 -12.70 2.65
C ARG A 248 9.46 -11.39 1.95
N ALA A 249 8.24 -11.25 1.42
CA ALA A 249 7.83 -10.00 0.77
C ALA A 249 7.57 -8.92 1.82
N ALA A 250 7.97 -7.69 1.54
CA ALA A 250 7.41 -6.55 2.23
C ALA A 250 5.96 -6.36 1.77
N ILE A 251 5.04 -6.11 2.70
CA ILE A 251 3.62 -5.89 2.40
C ILE A 251 3.20 -4.58 3.03
N CYS A 252 2.57 -3.72 2.25
CA CYS A 252 2.11 -2.44 2.76
C CYS A 252 0.72 -2.08 2.22
N THR A 253 -0.09 -1.45 3.06
CA THR A 253 -1.40 -0.96 2.65
C THR A 253 -1.31 0.49 2.17
N ALA A 254 -2.05 0.89 1.14
CA ALA A 254 -1.94 2.23 0.58
C ALA A 254 -3.30 2.89 0.30
N GLY A 255 -4.41 2.24 0.67
CA GLY A 255 -5.75 2.78 0.45
C GLY A 255 -5.95 3.25 -0.99
N GLY A 256 -6.24 4.54 -1.18
CA GLY A 256 -6.47 5.13 -2.51
C GLY A 256 -5.21 5.53 -3.30
N TRP A 257 -4.01 5.14 -2.87
CA TRP A 257 -2.77 5.52 -3.56
C TRP A 257 -2.67 4.92 -4.96
N ILE A 258 -3.15 3.67 -5.17
CA ILE A 258 -3.14 3.03 -6.49
C ILE A 258 -4.01 3.83 -7.47
N ASP A 259 -5.20 4.31 -7.05
CA ASP A 259 -6.04 5.18 -7.86
C ASP A 259 -5.35 6.51 -8.20
N GLN A 260 -4.61 7.09 -7.24
CA GLN A 260 -3.87 8.34 -7.44
C GLN A 260 -2.78 8.15 -8.50
N LEU A 261 -1.97 7.11 -8.35
CA LEU A 261 -0.92 6.76 -9.31
C LEU A 261 -1.52 6.47 -10.68
N ALA A 262 -2.61 5.70 -10.76
CA ALA A 262 -3.31 5.41 -12.02
C ALA A 262 -3.88 6.64 -12.72
N ALA A 263 -4.24 7.69 -11.98
CA ALA A 263 -4.72 8.95 -12.53
C ALA A 263 -3.56 9.81 -13.05
N SER A 264 -2.50 9.98 -12.25
CA SER A 264 -1.34 10.80 -12.61
C SER A 264 -0.12 10.42 -11.77
N GLU A 265 1.08 10.42 -12.37
CA GLU A 265 2.34 10.30 -11.63
C GLU A 265 2.52 11.48 -10.64
N GLN A 266 2.06 12.66 -11.05
CA GLN A 266 2.01 13.87 -10.23
C GLN A 266 0.55 14.17 -9.86
N TYR A 267 -0.09 13.25 -9.14
CA TYR A 267 -1.48 13.46 -8.70
C TYR A 267 -1.63 14.70 -7.80
N PHE A 268 -0.63 14.97 -6.97
CA PHE A 268 -0.54 16.18 -6.16
C PHE A 268 0.43 17.16 -6.83
N PRO A 269 0.02 18.41 -7.09
CA PRO A 269 0.96 19.46 -7.45
C PRO A 269 2.08 19.60 -6.40
N ASP A 270 3.29 19.98 -6.82
CA ASP A 270 4.45 20.02 -5.92
C ASP A 270 4.21 20.86 -4.66
N TRP A 271 3.50 21.98 -4.78
CA TRP A 271 3.17 22.82 -3.63
C TRP A 271 2.23 22.12 -2.64
N VAL A 272 1.28 21.31 -3.13
CA VAL A 272 0.37 20.50 -2.30
C VAL A 272 1.18 19.44 -1.56
N HIS A 273 2.09 18.77 -2.26
CA HIS A 273 2.94 17.75 -1.66
C HIS A 273 3.88 18.36 -0.60
N ARG A 274 4.58 19.45 -0.93
CA ARG A 274 5.47 20.19 0.00
C ARG A 274 4.73 20.69 1.24
N MET A 275 3.54 21.24 1.07
CA MET A 275 2.70 21.70 2.20
C MET A 275 1.94 20.55 2.89
N ARG A 276 2.09 19.31 2.41
CA ARG A 276 1.46 18.12 2.99
C ARG A 276 -0.08 18.22 2.95
N LEU A 277 -0.65 18.88 1.94
CA LEU A 277 -2.07 19.18 1.77
C LEU A 277 -2.83 18.18 0.89
N GLY A 278 -2.28 16.98 0.65
CA GLY A 278 -2.94 15.97 -0.20
C GLY A 278 -4.36 15.63 0.24
N TRP A 279 -4.65 15.67 1.55
CA TRP A 279 -6.01 15.50 2.08
C TRP A 279 -6.99 16.59 1.61
N ALA A 280 -6.57 17.86 1.61
CA ALA A 280 -7.39 19.00 1.20
C ALA A 280 -7.61 18.98 -0.31
N TRP A 281 -6.55 18.68 -1.07
CA TRP A 281 -6.62 18.48 -2.51
C TRP A 281 -7.65 17.42 -2.88
N ARG A 282 -7.64 16.28 -2.18
CA ARG A 282 -8.62 15.21 -2.40
C ARG A 282 -10.04 15.64 -2.07
N ILE A 283 -10.28 16.40 -1.00
CA ILE A 283 -11.63 16.92 -0.68
C ILE A 283 -12.14 17.81 -1.81
N ALA A 284 -11.29 18.68 -2.36
CA ALA A 284 -11.66 19.57 -3.46
C ALA A 284 -12.05 18.81 -4.74
N HIS A 285 -11.39 17.68 -5.01
CA HIS A 285 -11.61 16.89 -6.24
C HIS A 285 -12.65 15.77 -6.07
N GLU A 286 -12.85 15.26 -4.85
CA GLU A 286 -13.80 14.19 -4.52
C GLU A 286 -14.76 14.58 -3.37
N PRO A 287 -15.44 15.75 -3.44
CA PRO A 287 -16.17 16.30 -2.30
C PRO A 287 -17.31 15.39 -1.85
N ARG A 288 -18.06 14.81 -2.79
CA ARG A 288 -19.17 13.88 -2.49
C ARG A 288 -18.73 12.65 -1.69
N ARG A 289 -17.50 12.18 -1.93
CA ARG A 289 -16.94 11.00 -1.27
C ARG A 289 -16.29 11.33 0.07
N LEU A 290 -15.68 12.51 0.20
CA LEU A 290 -14.82 12.83 1.34
C LEU A 290 -15.41 13.80 2.35
N LEU A 291 -16.38 14.66 1.99
CA LEU A 291 -16.96 15.62 2.94
C LEU A 291 -17.52 14.95 4.20
N GLY A 292 -18.21 13.81 4.07
CA GLY A 292 -18.70 13.05 5.23
C GLY A 292 -17.58 12.55 6.14
N ARG A 293 -16.47 12.11 5.54
CA ARG A 293 -15.28 11.63 6.28
C ARG A 293 -14.61 12.74 7.09
N TYR A 294 -14.62 13.98 6.59
CA TYR A 294 -13.99 15.12 7.25
C TYR A 294 -14.94 15.95 8.11
N THR A 295 -16.22 15.58 8.19
CA THR A 295 -17.21 16.24 9.04
C THR A 295 -17.72 15.28 10.10
N VAL A 296 -18.70 14.44 9.75
CA VAL A 296 -19.37 13.53 10.67
C VAL A 296 -18.39 12.52 11.26
N ASP A 297 -17.57 11.87 10.43
CA ASP A 297 -16.65 10.84 10.93
C ASP A 297 -15.46 11.43 11.68
N ALA A 298 -15.08 12.68 11.39
CA ALA A 298 -14.08 13.40 12.16
C ALA A 298 -14.59 13.72 13.58
N VAL A 299 -15.85 14.13 13.72
CA VAL A 299 -16.49 14.34 15.03
C VAL A 299 -16.61 13.04 15.80
N ARG A 300 -17.07 11.95 15.15
CA ARG A 300 -17.13 10.61 15.77
C ARG A 300 -15.76 10.14 16.24
N PHE A 301 -14.73 10.34 15.42
CA PHE A 301 -13.35 10.02 15.77
C PHE A 301 -12.92 10.74 17.05
N LEU A 302 -13.13 12.06 17.12
CA LEU A 302 -12.75 12.86 18.29
C LEU A 302 -13.50 12.43 19.55
N ALA A 303 -14.81 12.15 19.44
CA ALA A 303 -15.61 11.66 20.56
C ALA A 303 -15.12 10.29 21.07
N GLY A 304 -14.72 9.39 20.17
CA GLY A 304 -14.20 8.06 20.49
C GLY A 304 -12.70 8.00 20.79
N PHE A 305 -11.97 9.11 20.66
CA PHE A 305 -10.51 9.13 20.65
C PHE A 305 -9.85 8.50 21.89
N PRO A 306 -10.32 8.73 23.14
CA PRO A 306 -9.72 8.09 24.31
C PRO A 306 -9.74 6.56 24.27
N SER A 307 -10.79 5.97 23.68
CA SER A 307 -10.89 4.52 23.50
C SER A 307 -9.98 4.04 22.37
N ILE A 308 -9.85 4.82 21.29
CA ILE A 308 -8.94 4.52 20.18
C ILE A 308 -7.48 4.51 20.68
N VAL A 309 -7.06 5.51 21.47
CA VAL A 309 -5.70 5.55 22.02
C VAL A 309 -5.42 4.33 22.88
N ARG A 310 -6.31 3.97 23.82
CA ARG A 310 -6.14 2.76 24.64
C ARG A 310 -5.98 1.50 23.80
N ARG A 311 -6.68 1.43 22.66
CA ARG A 311 -6.65 0.28 21.77
C ARG A 311 -5.39 0.23 20.91
N LEU A 312 -4.88 1.39 20.47
CA LEU A 312 -3.56 1.49 19.84
C LEU A 312 -2.45 1.10 20.83
N ASP A 313 -2.59 1.51 22.09
CA ASP A 313 -1.64 1.19 23.16
C ASP A 313 -1.65 -0.31 23.48
N SER A 314 -2.81 -0.96 23.40
CA SER A 314 -2.94 -2.40 23.62
C SER A 314 -2.37 -3.26 22.49
N LEU A 315 -2.06 -2.70 21.32
CA LEU A 315 -1.34 -3.44 20.26
C LEU A 315 0.07 -3.84 20.70
N GLY A 316 0.58 -3.23 21.77
CA GLY A 316 1.94 -3.42 22.27
C GLY A 316 2.97 -2.69 21.43
N GLY A 317 4.23 -3.11 21.57
CA GLY A 317 5.35 -2.54 20.82
C GLY A 317 5.80 -1.16 21.29
N ARG A 318 6.67 -0.54 20.50
CA ARG A 318 7.29 0.77 20.79
C ARG A 318 6.63 1.86 19.95
N CYS A 319 6.23 2.95 20.61
CA CYS A 319 5.88 4.17 19.90
C CYS A 319 7.16 4.88 19.45
N THR A 320 7.35 5.02 18.13
CA THR A 320 8.54 5.67 17.52
C THR A 320 8.14 6.96 16.81
N THR A 321 9.08 7.66 16.19
CA THR A 321 8.74 8.84 15.37
C THR A 321 7.98 8.48 14.10
N ILE A 322 8.17 7.28 13.55
CA ILE A 322 7.55 6.88 12.27
C ILE A 322 6.18 6.21 12.44
N GLY A 323 5.86 5.71 13.63
CA GLY A 323 4.66 4.93 13.90
C GLY A 323 4.76 4.08 15.15
N PHE A 324 3.81 3.17 15.32
CA PHE A 324 3.88 2.09 16.29
C PHE A 324 4.65 0.93 15.66
N ASP A 325 5.80 0.60 16.25
CA ASP A 325 6.63 -0.54 15.87
C ASP A 325 6.27 -1.73 16.76
N LEU A 326 5.54 -2.68 16.19
CA LEU A 326 4.96 -3.84 16.85
C LEU A 326 5.88 -5.08 16.78
N ARG A 327 7.05 -4.96 16.14
CA ARG A 327 8.02 -6.05 16.03
C ARG A 327 8.61 -6.40 17.39
N GLY A 328 8.72 -7.69 17.66
CA GLY A 328 9.32 -8.22 18.90
C GLY A 328 8.47 -8.06 20.16
N ARG A 329 7.15 -7.88 19.99
CA ARG A 329 6.15 -8.04 21.05
C ARG A 329 6.00 -9.50 21.51
#